data_AF-A0A848TQ63-F1
#
_entry.id   AF-A0A848TQ63-F1
#
_cell.length_a   1.000
_cell.length_b   1.000
_cell.length_c   1.000
_cell.angle_alpha   90.00
_cell.angle_beta   90.00
_cell.angle_gamma   90.00
#
_symmetry.space_group_name_H-M   'P 1'
#
loop_
_entity.id
_entity.type
_entity.pdbx_description
1 polymer ?
#
loop_
_entity_poly.entity_id
_entity_poly.type
_entity_poly.pdbx_seq_one_letter_code
_entity_poly.pdbx_strand_id
1 'polypeptide(L)'
;MSVTEHPTMAVCPGCAAAPVARDVGVFENATLQLSLPNIHCAACISGVEGALEGVDGVHDARVNLTRKRVQVKADPHVAAEMLIARLAAAGHEAYELDVEAASVGVADRAARDLVMRLGVAGFAMMNVMLLSVAVWSGATEATRDLFHWISAAIALPTVAFSAQPFFKSAVGALRGRRLNMDVPISLAILLASGMSLYETASGGEHAYFDAALSLTFFLLAGRYLDQRTRLAARSAAAELTALEVPRALLATGQIAAIADLRVGDEIRVLPGARCPVDGVVIEGASEVDRSLLTGESLPERVAEGHNIAAGETNLTGPLTVRVSSEGTDTSLRRMADLVAVAENARSRYVSLADRAARIYAPVVHLLAFMA
;
A
#
# COMPACT_ATOMS: atom_id res chain seq x y z
N MET A 1 -2.99 39.92 -2.13
CA MET A 1 -2.27 39.79 -0.86
C MET A 1 -2.00 38.32 -0.64
N SER A 2 -0.77 37.88 -0.93
CA SER A 2 -0.32 36.49 -0.83
C SER A 2 0.04 36.17 0.62
N VAL A 3 -0.72 35.28 1.25
CA VAL A 3 -0.34 34.70 2.54
C VAL A 3 0.60 33.53 2.24
N THR A 4 1.90 33.79 2.36
CA THR A 4 2.93 32.75 2.43
C THR A 4 2.90 32.17 3.83
N GLU A 5 2.22 31.02 4.01
CA GLU A 5 2.37 30.23 5.22
C GLU A 5 3.78 29.65 5.27
N HIS A 6 4.55 30.07 6.29
CA HIS A 6 5.81 29.43 6.63
C HIS A 6 5.52 28.03 7.19
N PRO A 7 6.24 26.98 6.75
CA PRO A 7 6.12 25.66 7.35
C PRO A 7 6.66 25.73 8.78
N THR A 8 5.77 25.66 9.77
CA THR A 8 6.15 25.38 11.14
C THR A 8 6.73 23.96 11.19
N MET A 9 7.98 23.84 11.65
CA MET A 9 8.54 22.55 12.06
C MET A 9 7.75 22.05 13.27
N ALA A 10 6.59 21.44 13.04
CA ALA A 10 5.85 20.73 14.06
C ALA A 10 6.55 19.37 14.28
N VAL A 11 7.23 19.25 15.42
CA VAL A 11 7.96 18.04 15.86
C VAL A 11 7.01 16.86 16.12
N CYS A 12 5.71 17.11 16.28
CA CYS A 12 4.70 16.07 16.43
C CYS A 12 3.79 16.00 15.18
N PRO A 13 3.79 14.88 14.44
CA PRO A 13 2.92 14.67 13.28
C PRO A 13 1.41 14.78 13.58
N GLY A 14 1.01 14.52 14.83
CA GLY A 14 -0.39 14.63 15.30
C GLY A 14 -0.85 16.06 15.54
N CYS A 15 0.04 16.95 16.02
CA CYS A 15 -0.30 18.35 16.28
C CYS A 15 -0.58 19.14 14.99
N ALA A 16 0.05 18.77 13.88
CA ALA A 16 -0.24 19.35 12.57
C ALA A 16 -1.61 18.90 12.00
N ALA A 17 -2.12 17.75 12.43
CA ALA A 17 -3.38 17.17 11.95
C ALA A 17 -4.59 17.50 12.84
N ALA A 18 -4.36 17.99 14.07
CA ALA A 18 -5.42 18.36 15.01
C ALA A 18 -6.48 19.35 14.47
N PRO A 19 -6.15 20.35 13.61
CA PRO A 19 -7.18 21.19 12.99
C PRO A 19 -8.05 20.41 12.00
N VAL A 20 -7.47 19.46 11.26
CA VAL A 20 -8.18 18.62 10.28
C VAL A 20 -9.13 17.66 10.99
N ALA A 21 -8.74 17.12 12.14
CA ALA A 21 -9.57 16.22 12.95
C ALA A 21 -10.84 16.90 13.51
N ARG A 22 -10.86 18.24 13.68
CA ARG A 22 -12.04 18.97 14.16
C ARG A 22 -13.19 19.03 13.15
N ASP A 23 -12.90 18.92 11.85
CA ASP A 23 -13.91 18.86 10.79
C ASP A 23 -14.40 17.42 10.51
N VAL A 24 -13.78 16.42 11.15
CA VAL A 24 -14.16 15.01 11.05
C VAL A 24 -15.20 14.72 12.14
N GLY A 25 -16.41 15.25 11.94
CA GLY A 25 -17.56 14.91 12.77
C GLY A 25 -17.82 13.39 12.80
N VAL A 26 -18.31 12.90 13.93
CA VAL A 26 -18.79 11.52 14.12
C VAL A 26 -19.82 11.22 13.01
N PHE A 27 -19.51 10.29 12.10
CA PHE A 27 -20.29 10.09 10.86
C PHE A 27 -21.46 9.12 11.05
N GLU A 28 -22.65 9.55 10.64
CA GLU A 28 -23.84 8.70 10.39
C GLU A 28 -23.78 7.92 9.06
N ASN A 29 -22.70 8.08 8.27
CA ASN A 29 -22.58 7.50 6.92
C ASN A 29 -21.77 6.19 6.91
N ALA A 30 -22.25 5.20 6.15
CA ALA A 30 -21.57 3.92 5.96
C ALA A 30 -20.20 4.13 5.29
N THR A 31 -19.15 3.68 5.97
CA THR A 31 -17.77 3.73 5.45
C THR A 31 -17.40 2.35 4.91
N LEU A 32 -17.35 2.21 3.59
CA LEU A 32 -16.94 0.98 2.92
C LEU A 32 -15.43 0.98 2.69
N GLN A 33 -14.78 -0.18 2.87
CA GLN A 33 -13.37 -0.37 2.52
C GLN A 33 -13.22 -1.45 1.47
N LEU A 34 -12.46 -1.15 0.41
CA LEU A 34 -12.14 -2.08 -0.67
C LEU A 34 -10.62 -2.28 -0.78
N SER A 35 -10.21 -3.50 -1.08
CA SER A 35 -8.83 -3.85 -1.45
C SER A 35 -8.57 -3.60 -2.94
N LEU A 36 -7.39 -3.07 -3.26
CA LEU A 36 -6.95 -2.72 -4.60
C LEU A 36 -5.55 -3.31 -4.86
N PRO A 37 -5.40 -4.63 -5.05
CA PRO A 37 -4.07 -5.28 -5.05
C PRO A 37 -3.13 -4.80 -6.16
N ASN A 38 -3.67 -4.26 -7.26
CA ASN A 38 -2.90 -3.90 -8.46
C ASN A 38 -2.52 -2.41 -8.54
N ILE A 39 -2.96 -1.56 -7.61
CA ILE A 39 -2.57 -0.14 -7.62
C ILE A 39 -1.12 0.03 -7.14
N HIS A 40 -0.38 0.91 -7.80
CA HIS A 40 1.06 1.08 -7.55
C HIS A 40 1.63 2.45 -7.97
N CYS A 41 0.85 3.32 -8.63
CA CYS A 41 1.28 4.67 -9.02
C CYS A 41 0.28 5.72 -8.55
N ALA A 42 0.65 7.00 -8.57
CA ALA A 42 -0.25 8.08 -8.20
C ALA A 42 -1.34 8.30 -9.26
N ALA A 43 -1.07 7.98 -10.53
CA ALA A 43 -2.12 7.87 -11.55
C ALA A 43 -3.20 6.83 -11.21
N CYS A 44 -2.86 5.78 -10.45
CA CYS A 44 -3.87 4.86 -9.94
C CYS A 44 -4.78 5.53 -8.90
N ILE A 45 -4.21 6.32 -7.98
CA ILE A 45 -4.96 7.07 -6.95
C ILE A 45 -6.03 7.94 -7.61
N SER A 46 -5.62 8.89 -8.45
CA SER A 46 -6.57 9.81 -9.08
C SER A 46 -7.59 9.10 -9.97
N GLY A 47 -7.20 7.99 -10.62
CA GLY A 47 -8.12 7.22 -11.44
C GLY A 47 -9.12 6.38 -10.63
N VAL A 48 -8.77 5.91 -9.44
CA VAL A 48 -9.70 5.22 -8.52
C VAL A 48 -10.63 6.24 -7.88
N GLU A 49 -10.08 7.31 -7.30
CA GLU A 49 -10.87 8.35 -6.62
C GLU A 49 -11.87 8.98 -7.60
N GLY A 50 -11.41 9.43 -8.78
CA GLY A 50 -12.31 10.01 -9.79
C GLY A 50 -13.33 9.02 -10.38
N ALA A 51 -13.04 7.71 -10.39
CA ALA A 51 -14.03 6.71 -10.84
C ALA A 51 -15.14 6.49 -9.81
N LEU A 52 -14.82 6.62 -8.51
CA LEU A 52 -15.74 6.44 -7.39
C LEU A 52 -16.52 7.71 -7.09
N GLU A 53 -15.89 8.89 -7.15
CA GLU A 53 -16.56 10.19 -7.04
C GLU A 53 -17.61 10.40 -8.15
N GLY A 54 -17.50 9.66 -9.27
CA GLY A 54 -18.49 9.67 -10.35
C GLY A 54 -19.68 8.73 -10.14
N VAL A 55 -19.79 8.05 -9.00
CA VAL A 55 -20.91 7.16 -8.65
C VAL A 55 -21.92 7.91 -7.79
N ASP A 56 -23.20 7.83 -8.16
CA ASP A 56 -24.27 8.49 -7.42
C ASP A 56 -24.40 7.92 -6.00
N GLY A 57 -24.46 8.80 -5.01
CA GLY A 57 -24.42 8.46 -3.58
C GLY A 57 -23.02 8.24 -2.98
N VAL A 58 -21.92 8.48 -3.71
CA VAL A 58 -20.56 8.52 -3.13
C VAL A 58 -20.20 9.97 -2.76
N HIS A 59 -19.92 10.21 -1.48
CA HIS A 59 -19.59 11.54 -0.96
C HIS A 59 -18.09 11.82 -0.91
N ASP A 60 -17.29 10.79 -0.59
CA ASP A 60 -15.84 10.92 -0.49
C ASP A 60 -15.17 9.56 -0.80
N ALA A 61 -14.09 9.57 -1.56
CA ALA A 61 -13.28 8.38 -1.84
C ALA A 61 -11.81 8.71 -1.66
N ARG A 62 -11.13 7.93 -0.80
CA ARG A 62 -9.71 8.16 -0.43
C ARG A 62 -8.90 6.90 -0.58
N VAL A 63 -7.88 6.95 -1.42
CA VAL A 63 -6.99 5.81 -1.67
C VAL A 63 -5.75 5.87 -0.79
N ASN A 64 -5.47 4.77 -0.11
CA ASN A 64 -4.18 4.51 0.51
C ASN A 64 -3.39 3.54 -0.39
N LEU A 65 -2.41 4.09 -1.11
CA LEU A 65 -1.55 3.32 -2.01
C LEU A 65 -0.65 2.32 -1.25
N THR A 66 -0.15 2.70 -0.08
CA THR A 66 0.73 1.85 0.74
C THR A 66 0.00 0.59 1.23
N ARG A 67 -1.25 0.75 1.68
CA ARG A 67 -2.10 -0.36 2.13
C ARG A 67 -2.87 -1.04 1.00
N LYS A 68 -2.78 -0.49 -0.23
CA LYS A 68 -3.54 -0.96 -1.40
C LYS A 68 -5.04 -1.04 -1.10
N ARG A 69 -5.59 0.02 -0.53
CA ARG A 69 -7.00 0.10 -0.09
C ARG A 69 -7.61 1.43 -0.50
N VAL A 70 -8.93 1.43 -0.67
CA VAL A 70 -9.71 2.66 -0.78
C VAL A 70 -10.78 2.66 0.30
N GLN A 71 -10.92 3.80 0.97
CA GLN A 71 -12.00 4.08 1.90
C GLN A 71 -13.03 4.95 1.17
N VAL A 72 -14.29 4.53 1.19
CA VAL A 72 -15.39 5.20 0.50
C VAL A 72 -16.46 5.55 1.51
N LYS A 73 -16.84 6.82 1.57
CA LYS A 73 -18.02 7.30 2.28
C LYS A 73 -19.16 7.38 1.29
N ALA A 74 -20.20 6.59 1.51
CA ALA A 74 -21.32 6.51 0.60
C ALA A 74 -22.65 6.41 1.35
N ASP A 75 -23.74 6.68 0.62
CA ASP A 75 -25.09 6.49 1.10
C ASP A 75 -25.40 4.99 1.36
N PRO A 76 -26.34 4.67 2.26
CA PRO A 76 -26.65 3.28 2.64
C PRO A 76 -27.10 2.37 1.49
N HIS A 77 -27.57 2.95 0.37
CA HIS A 77 -27.98 2.19 -0.81
C HIS A 77 -26.81 1.79 -1.73
N VAL A 78 -25.60 2.33 -1.50
CA VAL A 78 -24.43 2.06 -2.32
C VAL A 78 -23.77 0.76 -1.82
N ALA A 79 -23.94 -0.33 -2.58
CA ALA A 79 -23.34 -1.61 -2.25
C ALA A 79 -21.89 -1.72 -2.74
N ALA A 80 -21.08 -2.53 -2.06
CA ALA A 80 -19.68 -2.78 -2.42
C ALA A 80 -19.54 -3.35 -3.84
N GLU A 81 -20.47 -4.21 -4.30
CA GLU A 81 -20.39 -4.78 -5.65
C GLU A 81 -20.51 -3.72 -6.75
N MET A 82 -21.32 -2.67 -6.53
CA MET A 82 -21.48 -1.57 -7.49
C MET A 82 -20.17 -0.79 -7.64
N LEU A 83 -19.48 -0.52 -6.52
CA LEU A 83 -18.19 0.15 -6.52
C LEU A 83 -17.11 -0.72 -7.19
N ILE A 84 -17.09 -2.03 -6.90
CA ILE A 84 -16.15 -2.99 -7.52
C ILE A 84 -16.37 -3.05 -9.04
N ALA A 85 -17.62 -3.15 -9.50
CA ALA A 85 -17.93 -3.16 -10.92
C ALA A 85 -17.49 -1.86 -11.62
N ARG A 86 -17.69 -0.70 -10.97
CA ARG A 86 -17.26 0.59 -11.51
C ARG A 86 -15.75 0.69 -11.62
N LEU A 87 -15.02 0.23 -10.61
CA LEU A 87 -13.56 0.17 -10.60
C LEU A 87 -13.02 -0.78 -11.67
N ALA A 88 -13.64 -1.95 -11.84
CA ALA A 88 -13.27 -2.88 -12.90
C ALA A 88 -13.42 -2.26 -14.29
N ALA A 89 -14.51 -1.53 -14.53
CA ALA A 89 -14.72 -0.79 -15.77
C ALA A 89 -13.69 0.34 -15.98
N ALA A 90 -13.19 0.95 -14.89
CA ALA A 90 -12.10 1.93 -14.91
C ALA A 90 -10.69 1.28 -15.02
N GLY A 91 -10.62 -0.06 -15.12
CA GLY A 91 -9.37 -0.81 -15.24
C GLY A 91 -8.66 -1.08 -13.92
N HIS A 92 -9.38 -1.02 -12.79
CA HIS A 92 -8.87 -1.31 -11.45
C HIS A 92 -9.60 -2.52 -10.87
N GLU A 93 -8.84 -3.55 -10.55
CA GLU A 93 -9.37 -4.72 -9.87
C GLU A 93 -9.55 -4.42 -8.38
N ALA A 94 -10.74 -4.65 -7.85
CA ALA A 94 -11.12 -4.34 -6.48
C ALA A 94 -11.83 -5.53 -5.83
N TYR A 95 -11.64 -5.69 -4.53
CA TYR A 95 -12.25 -6.74 -3.72
C TYR A 95 -12.82 -6.12 -2.45
N GLU A 96 -13.95 -6.63 -1.97
CA GLU A 96 -14.49 -6.21 -0.68
C GLU A 96 -13.56 -6.63 0.45
N LEU A 97 -13.27 -5.71 1.36
CA LEU A 97 -12.33 -5.94 2.44
C LEU A 97 -13.07 -6.53 3.64
N ASP A 98 -13.25 -7.85 3.65
CA ASP A 98 -13.74 -8.55 4.84
C ASP A 98 -12.60 -8.62 5.88
N VAL A 99 -12.84 -8.07 7.07
CA VAL A 99 -11.80 -7.66 8.04
C VAL A 99 -11.07 -8.86 8.67
N GLU A 100 -11.55 -10.09 8.49
CA GLU A 100 -11.08 -11.24 9.27
C GLU A 100 -10.23 -12.31 8.55
N ALA A 101 -9.91 -12.23 7.25
CA ALA A 101 -9.27 -13.40 6.60
C ALA A 101 -8.07 -13.21 5.65
N ALA A 102 -7.70 -12.02 5.17
CA ALA A 102 -6.95 -11.99 3.89
C ALA A 102 -5.55 -11.33 3.81
N SER A 103 -4.96 -10.72 4.86
CA SER A 103 -3.85 -9.76 4.62
C SER A 103 -2.40 -10.17 4.95
N VAL A 104 -2.10 -11.37 5.45
CA VAL A 104 -0.69 -11.74 5.76
C VAL A 104 -0.01 -12.53 4.62
N GLY A 105 -0.77 -13.29 3.81
CA GLY A 105 -0.18 -14.20 2.81
C GLY A 105 -0.10 -13.69 1.36
N VAL A 106 -0.88 -12.66 0.97
CA VAL A 106 -0.94 -12.16 -0.42
C VAL A 106 0.14 -11.09 -0.68
N ALA A 107 0.39 -10.22 0.30
CA ALA A 107 1.41 -9.17 0.19
C ALA A 107 2.83 -9.75 0.08
N ASP A 108 3.13 -10.80 0.85
CA ASP A 108 4.43 -11.48 0.83
C ASP A 108 4.67 -12.19 -0.53
N ARG A 109 3.64 -12.81 -1.11
CA ARG A 109 3.72 -13.42 -2.45
C ARG A 109 4.03 -12.40 -3.55
N ALA A 110 3.36 -11.25 -3.54
CA ALA A 110 3.60 -10.20 -4.53
C ALA A 110 5.01 -9.58 -4.42
N ALA A 111 5.51 -9.40 -3.19
CA ALA A 111 6.87 -8.94 -2.96
C ALA A 111 7.92 -9.95 -3.47
N ARG A 112 7.72 -11.25 -3.19
CA ARG A 112 8.59 -12.32 -3.69
C ARG A 112 8.58 -12.43 -5.22
N ASP A 113 7.42 -12.27 -5.85
CA ASP A 113 7.29 -12.27 -7.31
C ASP A 113 8.13 -11.14 -7.94
N LEU A 114 8.09 -9.92 -7.37
CA LEU A 114 8.87 -8.79 -7.86
C LEU A 114 10.39 -9.03 -7.71
N VAL A 115 10.83 -9.57 -6.57
CA VAL A 115 12.24 -9.90 -6.33
C VAL A 115 12.73 -11.00 -7.28
N MET A 116 11.92 -12.03 -7.53
CA MET A 116 12.24 -13.08 -8.49
C MET A 116 12.40 -12.51 -9.90
N ARG A 117 11.43 -11.71 -10.37
CA ARG A 117 11.51 -11.06 -11.70
C ARG A 117 12.72 -10.13 -11.82
N LEU A 118 13.09 -9.44 -10.74
CA LEU A 118 14.28 -8.60 -10.66
C LEU A 118 15.56 -9.43 -10.78
N GLY A 119 15.65 -10.55 -10.08
CA GLY A 119 16.77 -11.49 -10.19
C GLY A 119 16.93 -12.05 -11.59
N VAL A 120 15.83 -12.48 -12.22
CA VAL A 120 15.85 -12.99 -13.61
C VAL A 120 16.26 -11.90 -14.59
N ALA A 121 15.71 -10.70 -14.47
CA ALA A 121 16.06 -9.56 -15.33
C ALA A 121 17.54 -9.18 -15.18
N GLY A 122 18.05 -9.12 -13.96
CA GLY A 122 19.45 -8.79 -13.69
C GLY A 122 20.42 -9.85 -14.21
N PHE A 123 20.10 -11.14 -14.03
CA PHE A 123 20.88 -12.24 -14.57
C PHE A 123 20.94 -12.20 -16.10
N ALA A 124 19.80 -12.05 -16.77
CA ALA A 124 19.75 -11.97 -18.22
C ALA A 124 20.48 -10.73 -18.75
N MET A 125 20.25 -9.56 -18.14
CA MET A 125 20.93 -8.31 -18.50
C MET A 125 22.45 -8.48 -18.44
N MET A 126 23.00 -9.04 -17.37
CA MET A 126 24.45 -9.18 -17.21
C MET A 126 25.07 -10.13 -18.25
N ASN A 127 24.38 -11.22 -18.58
CA ASN A 127 24.85 -12.17 -19.60
C ASN A 127 24.75 -11.60 -21.02
N VAL A 128 23.63 -10.96 -21.37
CA VAL A 128 23.44 -10.36 -22.70
C VAL A 128 24.35 -9.16 -22.91
N MET A 129 24.61 -8.37 -21.86
CA MET A 129 25.56 -7.26 -21.92
C MET A 129 26.99 -7.75 -22.18
N LEU A 130 27.40 -8.89 -21.59
CA LEU A 130 28.70 -9.50 -21.86
C LEU A 130 28.84 -9.95 -23.33
N LEU A 131 27.78 -10.53 -23.91
CA LEU A 131 27.74 -10.90 -25.32
C LEU A 131 27.74 -9.67 -26.24
N SER A 132 27.01 -8.62 -25.87
CA SER A 132 26.90 -7.38 -26.64
C SER A 132 28.23 -6.62 -26.69
N VAL A 133 28.99 -6.60 -25.59
CA VAL A 133 30.35 -6.04 -25.55
C VAL A 133 31.29 -6.81 -26.48
N ALA A 134 31.18 -8.15 -26.51
CA ALA A 134 31.98 -8.97 -27.42
C ALA A 134 31.70 -8.64 -28.90
N VAL A 135 30.43 -8.41 -29.26
CA VAL A 135 30.04 -7.96 -30.61
C VAL A 135 30.64 -6.59 -30.94
N TRP A 136 30.48 -5.61 -30.05
CA TRP A 136 31.01 -4.25 -30.20
C TRP A 136 32.54 -4.20 -30.33
N SER A 137 33.25 -5.14 -29.70
CA SER A 137 34.72 -5.23 -29.75
C SER A 137 35.29 -5.77 -31.07
N GLY A 138 34.45 -6.01 -32.08
CA GLY A 138 34.87 -6.38 -33.44
C GLY A 138 34.61 -7.83 -33.83
N ALA A 139 33.52 -8.43 -33.34
CA ALA A 139 33.15 -9.79 -33.75
C ALA A 139 32.86 -9.87 -35.26
N THR A 140 33.41 -10.89 -35.90
CA THR A 140 33.18 -11.23 -37.32
C THR A 140 31.72 -11.64 -37.56
N GLU A 141 31.23 -11.47 -38.80
CA GLU A 141 29.81 -11.66 -39.18
C GLU A 141 29.17 -12.94 -38.62
N ALA A 142 29.78 -14.11 -38.82
CA ALA A 142 29.23 -15.37 -38.31
C ALA A 142 29.19 -15.45 -36.76
N THR A 143 30.16 -14.85 -36.08
CA THR A 143 30.23 -14.85 -34.61
C THR A 143 29.22 -13.85 -34.02
N ARG A 144 29.03 -12.71 -34.70
CA ARG A 144 28.03 -11.70 -34.38
C ARG A 144 26.62 -12.26 -34.45
N ASP A 145 26.27 -12.90 -35.57
CA ASP A 145 24.94 -13.47 -35.77
C ASP A 145 24.63 -14.53 -34.71
N LEU A 146 25.61 -15.39 -34.39
CA LEU A 146 25.48 -16.36 -33.32
C LEU A 146 25.22 -15.69 -31.97
N PHE A 147 25.98 -14.63 -31.62
CA PHE A 147 25.77 -13.89 -30.38
C PHE A 147 24.43 -13.16 -30.34
N HIS A 148 23.95 -12.62 -31.47
CA HIS A 148 22.63 -12.02 -31.57
C HIS A 148 21.51 -13.04 -31.33
N TRP A 149 21.59 -14.23 -31.94
CA TRP A 149 20.62 -15.30 -31.71
C TRP A 149 20.63 -15.83 -30.27
N ILE A 150 21.81 -16.00 -29.67
CA ILE A 150 21.92 -16.37 -28.24
C ILE A 150 21.30 -15.28 -27.36
N SER A 151 21.56 -14.01 -27.69
CA SER A 151 21.02 -12.87 -26.95
C SER A 151 19.48 -12.81 -27.09
N ALA A 152 18.93 -13.07 -28.28
CA ALA A 152 17.49 -13.17 -28.50
C ALA A 152 16.85 -14.30 -27.67
N ALA A 153 17.50 -15.47 -27.64
CA ALA A 153 17.03 -16.64 -26.90
C ALA A 153 16.97 -16.39 -25.37
N ILE A 154 17.86 -15.55 -24.84
CA ILE A 154 17.86 -15.16 -23.43
C ILE A 154 16.89 -13.99 -23.18
N ALA A 155 16.92 -12.98 -24.05
CA ALA A 155 16.20 -11.72 -23.85
C ALA A 155 14.69 -11.88 -24.00
N LEU A 156 14.20 -12.56 -25.04
CA LEU A 156 12.76 -12.65 -25.30
C LEU A 156 11.98 -13.35 -24.18
N PRO A 157 12.40 -14.52 -23.65
CA PRO A 157 11.73 -15.14 -22.52
C PRO A 157 11.83 -14.28 -21.25
N THR A 158 12.99 -13.64 -21.04
CA THR A 158 13.19 -12.80 -19.86
C THR A 158 12.31 -11.55 -19.90
N VAL A 159 12.21 -10.87 -21.03
CA VAL A 159 11.29 -9.73 -21.20
C VAL A 159 9.85 -10.19 -21.03
N ALA A 160 9.46 -11.29 -21.68
CA ALA A 160 8.11 -11.85 -21.57
C ALA A 160 7.72 -12.20 -20.12
N PHE A 161 8.69 -12.62 -19.30
CA PHE A 161 8.49 -12.92 -17.89
C PHE A 161 8.62 -11.65 -17.02
N SER A 162 9.78 -11.00 -16.97
CA SER A 162 10.08 -9.93 -16.02
C SER A 162 9.34 -8.62 -16.30
N ALA A 163 8.98 -8.30 -17.55
CA ALA A 163 8.29 -7.05 -17.90
C ALA A 163 6.76 -7.11 -17.74
N GLN A 164 6.18 -8.26 -17.37
CA GLN A 164 4.72 -8.42 -17.16
C GLN A 164 4.07 -7.35 -16.27
N PRO A 165 4.68 -6.89 -15.15
CA PRO A 165 4.06 -5.85 -14.32
C PRO A 165 3.81 -4.55 -15.10
N PHE A 166 4.74 -4.17 -15.99
CA PHE A 166 4.61 -2.99 -16.84
C PHE A 166 3.52 -3.21 -17.91
N PHE A 167 3.52 -4.37 -18.58
CA PHE A 167 2.53 -4.68 -19.61
C PHE A 167 1.10 -4.72 -19.06
N LYS A 168 0.88 -5.37 -17.92
CA LYS A 168 -0.44 -5.42 -17.26
C LYS A 168 -0.92 -4.02 -16.88
N SER A 169 -0.03 -3.20 -16.32
CA SER A 169 -0.32 -1.82 -15.94
C SER A 169 -0.67 -0.96 -17.16
N ALA A 170 0.11 -1.07 -18.24
CA ALA A 170 -0.13 -0.34 -19.48
C ALA A 170 -1.48 -0.70 -20.11
N VAL A 171 -1.82 -1.99 -20.20
CA VAL A 171 -3.12 -2.45 -20.71
C VAL A 171 -4.27 -1.93 -19.85
N GLY A 172 -4.14 -1.96 -18.52
CA GLY A 172 -5.13 -1.41 -17.60
C GLY A 172 -5.31 0.11 -17.78
N ALA A 173 -4.22 0.85 -17.95
CA ALA A 173 -4.26 2.29 -18.21
C ALA A 173 -4.97 2.62 -19.53
N LEU A 174 -4.61 1.91 -20.62
CA LEU A 174 -5.21 2.10 -21.93
C LEU A 174 -6.70 1.74 -21.95
N ARG A 175 -7.11 0.65 -21.27
CA ARG A 175 -8.54 0.30 -21.10
C ARG A 175 -9.31 1.39 -20.37
N GLY A 176 -8.71 1.98 -19.34
CA GLY A 176 -9.25 3.13 -18.62
C GLY A 176 -9.12 4.46 -19.37
N ARG A 177 -8.73 4.46 -20.66
CA ARG A 177 -8.52 5.66 -21.50
C ARG A 177 -7.60 6.71 -20.87
N ARG A 178 -6.57 6.25 -20.16
CA ARG A 178 -5.55 7.08 -19.50
C ARG A 178 -4.14 6.64 -19.88
N LEU A 179 -3.19 7.55 -19.74
CA LEU A 179 -1.77 7.27 -19.89
C LEU A 179 -1.10 7.32 -18.51
N ASN A 180 -0.28 6.32 -18.22
CA ASN A 180 0.60 6.28 -17.06
C ASN A 180 2.05 6.05 -17.51
N MET A 181 3.00 6.12 -16.57
CA MET A 181 4.43 5.92 -16.86
C MET A 181 4.73 4.53 -17.47
N ASP A 182 3.93 3.52 -17.15
CA ASP A 182 4.11 2.15 -17.63
C ASP A 182 3.75 1.97 -19.13
N VAL A 183 2.95 2.87 -19.73
CA VAL A 183 2.59 2.80 -21.17
C VAL A 183 3.81 3.07 -22.07
N PRO A 184 4.53 4.20 -21.97
CA PRO A 184 5.74 4.43 -22.76
C PRO A 184 6.83 3.36 -22.50
N ILE A 185 6.99 2.92 -21.26
CA ILE A 185 7.95 1.87 -20.88
C ILE A 185 7.63 0.57 -21.63
N SER A 186 6.38 0.14 -21.58
CA SER A 186 5.93 -1.08 -22.24
C SER A 186 6.13 -1.02 -23.75
N LEU A 187 5.82 0.14 -24.36
CA LEU A 187 6.05 0.35 -25.78
C LEU A 187 7.54 0.30 -26.12
N ALA A 188 8.39 0.96 -25.34
CA ALA A 188 9.84 0.97 -25.56
C ALA A 188 10.44 -0.45 -25.48
N ILE A 189 10.05 -1.24 -24.48
CA ILE A 189 10.50 -2.63 -24.33
C ILE A 189 10.07 -3.50 -25.52
N LEU A 190 8.81 -3.35 -25.97
CA LEU A 190 8.30 -4.09 -27.12
C LEU A 190 8.97 -3.69 -28.43
N LEU A 191 9.16 -2.38 -28.67
CA LEU A 191 9.83 -1.87 -29.86
C LEU A 191 11.31 -2.28 -29.88
N ALA A 192 12.03 -2.14 -28.77
CA ALA A 192 13.42 -2.56 -28.67
C ALA A 192 13.57 -4.07 -28.90
N SER A 193 12.71 -4.89 -28.30
CA SER A 193 12.75 -6.35 -28.48
C SER A 193 12.37 -6.76 -29.90
N GLY A 194 11.35 -6.12 -30.48
CA GLY A 194 10.88 -6.39 -31.84
C GLY A 194 11.89 -5.97 -32.91
N MET A 195 12.46 -4.76 -32.79
CA MET A 195 13.51 -4.27 -33.68
C MET A 195 14.75 -5.15 -33.61
N SER A 196 15.18 -5.51 -32.39
CA SER A 196 16.35 -6.39 -32.21
C SER A 196 16.13 -7.78 -32.83
N LEU A 197 14.91 -8.32 -32.72
CA LEU A 197 14.56 -9.58 -33.37
C LEU A 197 14.56 -9.46 -34.89
N TYR A 198 14.04 -8.35 -35.43
CA TYR A 198 14.06 -8.07 -36.86
C TYR A 198 15.48 -7.92 -37.41
N GLU A 199 16.35 -7.16 -36.74
CA GLU A 199 17.76 -7.03 -37.12
C GLU A 199 18.48 -8.38 -37.03
N THR A 200 18.27 -9.14 -35.95
CA THR A 200 18.87 -10.48 -35.80
C THR A 200 18.44 -11.43 -36.92
N ALA A 201 17.17 -11.39 -37.34
CA ALA A 201 16.67 -12.21 -38.43
C ALA A 201 17.17 -11.75 -39.82
N SER A 202 17.47 -10.45 -39.96
CA SER A 202 17.91 -9.85 -41.22
C SER A 202 19.43 -9.80 -41.39
N GLY A 203 20.21 -10.29 -40.41
CA GLY A 203 21.68 -10.17 -40.40
C GLY A 203 22.18 -8.75 -40.14
N GLY A 204 21.38 -7.96 -39.41
CA GLY A 204 21.69 -6.57 -39.06
C GLY A 204 22.91 -6.45 -38.14
N GLU A 205 23.55 -5.28 -38.20
CA GLU A 205 24.76 -5.01 -37.43
C GLU A 205 24.51 -4.80 -35.93
N HIS A 206 23.31 -4.36 -35.53
CA HIS A 206 23.05 -3.88 -34.17
C HIS A 206 21.81 -4.54 -33.54
N ALA A 207 22.01 -5.44 -32.58
CA ALA A 207 20.93 -5.93 -31.73
C ALA A 207 20.88 -5.15 -30.40
N TYR A 208 19.71 -4.66 -30.01
CA TYR A 208 19.48 -3.84 -28.81
C TYR A 208 18.78 -4.62 -27.67
N PHE A 209 19.03 -5.93 -27.59
CA PHE A 209 18.45 -6.78 -26.54
C PHE A 209 18.94 -6.40 -25.13
N ASP A 210 20.18 -5.91 -25.03
CA ASP A 210 20.78 -5.37 -23.82
C ASP A 210 20.04 -4.12 -23.32
N ALA A 211 19.63 -3.23 -24.22
CA ALA A 211 18.85 -2.03 -23.89
C ALA A 211 17.46 -2.41 -23.33
N ALA A 212 16.77 -3.37 -23.94
CA ALA A 212 15.47 -3.85 -23.46
C ALA A 212 15.58 -4.48 -22.06
N LEU A 213 16.60 -5.30 -21.82
CA LEU A 213 16.82 -5.97 -20.54
C LEU A 213 17.28 -5.00 -19.44
N SER A 214 18.21 -4.09 -19.75
CA SER A 214 18.69 -3.10 -18.79
C SER A 214 17.60 -2.14 -18.36
N LEU A 215 16.79 -1.64 -19.31
CA LEU A 215 15.61 -0.83 -19.01
C LEU A 215 14.65 -1.59 -18.08
N THR A 216 14.35 -2.86 -18.39
CA THR A 216 13.49 -3.71 -17.56
C THR A 216 14.06 -3.87 -16.15
N PHE A 217 15.35 -4.18 -16.03
CA PHE A 217 16.02 -4.37 -14.74
C PHE A 217 16.01 -3.11 -13.87
N PHE A 218 16.44 -1.96 -14.39
CA PHE A 218 16.53 -0.72 -13.61
C PHE A 218 15.15 -0.23 -13.17
N LEU A 219 14.14 -0.33 -14.03
CA LEU A 219 12.78 0.06 -13.67
C LEU A 219 12.18 -0.87 -12.61
N LEU A 220 12.44 -2.17 -12.71
CA LEU A 220 11.97 -3.12 -11.72
C LEU A 220 12.70 -2.97 -10.38
N ALA A 221 14.00 -2.64 -10.42
CA ALA A 221 14.79 -2.27 -9.24
C ALA A 221 14.22 -1.00 -8.58
N GLY A 222 13.92 0.03 -9.37
CA GLY A 222 13.28 1.25 -8.90
C GLY A 222 11.92 0.97 -8.24
N ARG A 223 11.10 0.13 -8.86
CA ARG A 223 9.79 -0.29 -8.32
C ARG A 223 9.93 -1.10 -7.03
N TYR A 224 10.92 -1.97 -6.95
CA TYR A 224 11.22 -2.72 -5.72
C TYR A 224 11.66 -1.78 -4.59
N LEU A 225 12.55 -0.83 -4.88
CA LEU A 225 12.99 0.17 -3.91
C LEU A 225 11.83 1.05 -3.45
N ASP A 226 10.98 1.54 -4.36
CA ASP A 226 9.80 2.33 -4.04
C ASP A 226 8.81 1.53 -3.16
N GLN A 227 8.56 0.25 -3.48
CA GLN A 227 7.73 -0.60 -2.63
C GLN A 227 8.36 -0.80 -1.25
N ARG A 228 9.68 -1.05 -1.18
CA ARG A 228 10.39 -1.29 0.07
C ARG A 228 10.41 -0.04 0.96
N THR A 229 10.63 1.15 0.39
CA THR A 229 10.61 2.40 1.15
C THR A 229 9.20 2.72 1.65
N ARG A 230 8.16 2.46 0.86
CA ARG A 230 6.75 2.60 1.31
C ARG A 230 6.39 1.63 2.43
N LEU A 231 6.88 0.39 2.39
CA LEU A 231 6.66 -0.59 3.47
C LEU A 231 7.47 -0.26 4.72
N ALA A 232 8.66 0.33 4.57
CA ALA A 232 9.48 0.78 5.69
C ALA A 232 8.90 2.02 6.41
N ALA A 233 8.05 2.80 5.72
CA ALA A 233 7.30 3.88 6.34
C ALA A 233 6.31 3.28 7.36
N ARG A 234 6.67 3.36 8.65
CA ARG A 234 5.82 2.88 9.74
C ARG A 234 4.56 3.73 9.80
N SER A 235 3.41 3.07 9.79
CA SER A 235 2.12 3.70 10.07
C SER A 235 1.95 3.77 11.58
N ALA A 236 1.73 4.97 12.11
CA ALA A 236 1.45 5.15 13.53
C ALA A 236 0.14 4.44 13.92
N ALA A 237 -0.83 4.36 13.01
CA ALA A 237 -2.05 3.57 13.22
C ALA A 237 -1.74 2.06 13.35
N ALA A 238 -0.80 1.54 12.57
CA ALA A 238 -0.38 0.14 12.69
C ALA A 238 0.36 -0.15 14.01
N GLU A 239 1.19 0.78 14.49
CA GLU A 239 1.83 0.67 15.80
C GLU A 239 0.81 0.69 16.94
N LEU A 240 -0.24 1.50 16.86
CA LEU A 240 -1.35 1.51 17.82
C LEU A 240 -2.16 0.21 17.79
N THR A 241 -2.49 -0.29 16.59
CA THR A 241 -3.23 -1.56 16.43
C THR A 241 -2.44 -2.73 17.02
N ALA A 242 -1.10 -2.69 16.97
CA ALA A 242 -0.26 -3.74 17.56
C ALA A 242 -0.32 -3.79 19.10
N LEU A 243 -0.90 -2.77 19.75
CA LEU A 243 -1.16 -2.76 21.19
C LEU A 243 -2.48 -3.45 21.56
N GLU A 244 -3.36 -3.73 20.59
CA GLU A 244 -4.61 -4.46 20.82
C GLU A 244 -4.35 -5.92 21.23
N VAL A 245 -5.13 -6.42 22.19
CA VAL A 245 -4.98 -7.78 22.70
C VAL A 245 -6.17 -8.63 22.24
N PRO A 246 -6.00 -9.57 21.30
CA PRO A 246 -7.12 -10.25 20.61
C PRO A 246 -8.00 -11.15 21.49
N ARG A 247 -7.61 -11.37 22.74
CA ARG A 247 -8.29 -12.29 23.67
C ARG A 247 -8.33 -11.72 25.07
N ALA A 248 -9.43 -11.93 25.77
CA ALA A 248 -9.60 -11.57 27.16
C ALA A 248 -9.83 -12.82 28.02
N LEU A 249 -9.38 -12.76 29.28
CA LEU A 249 -9.70 -13.76 30.30
C LEU A 249 -10.94 -13.29 31.06
N LEU A 250 -12.05 -14.01 30.94
CA LEU A 250 -13.27 -13.75 31.71
C LEU A 250 -13.04 -14.04 33.20
N ALA A 251 -13.83 -13.41 34.07
CA ALA A 251 -13.83 -13.68 35.51
C ALA A 251 -14.13 -15.16 35.84
N THR A 252 -14.87 -15.85 34.96
CA THR A 252 -15.14 -17.29 35.03
C THR A 252 -13.91 -18.17 34.77
N GLY A 253 -12.79 -17.59 34.33
CA GLY A 253 -11.56 -18.30 33.98
C GLY A 253 -11.49 -18.77 32.52
N GLN A 254 -12.51 -18.49 31.70
CA GLN A 254 -12.53 -18.82 30.28
C GLN A 254 -11.88 -17.73 29.42
N ILE A 255 -11.26 -18.10 28.30
CA ILE A 255 -10.68 -17.15 27.35
C ILE A 255 -11.70 -16.90 26.23
N ALA A 256 -12.06 -15.64 26.02
CA ALA A 256 -12.97 -15.19 24.96
C ALA A 256 -12.25 -14.28 23.96
N ALA A 257 -12.73 -14.22 22.72
CA ALA A 257 -12.28 -13.22 21.76
C ALA A 257 -12.85 -11.85 22.14
N ILE A 258 -12.14 -10.75 21.84
CA ILE A 258 -12.66 -9.41 22.15
C ILE A 258 -14.01 -9.15 21.46
N ALA A 259 -14.20 -9.68 20.24
CA ALA A 259 -15.42 -9.52 19.46
C ALA A 259 -16.67 -10.11 20.14
N ASP A 260 -16.48 -11.07 21.05
CA ASP A 260 -17.57 -11.71 21.78
C ASP A 260 -17.91 -10.97 23.09
N LEU A 261 -17.08 -10.00 23.51
CA LEU A 261 -17.27 -9.26 24.75
C LEU A 261 -18.36 -8.20 24.61
N ARG A 262 -19.23 -8.15 25.62
CA ARG A 262 -20.32 -7.18 25.73
C ARG A 262 -20.09 -6.25 26.90
N VAL A 263 -20.71 -5.07 26.82
CA VAL A 263 -20.73 -4.12 27.93
C VAL A 263 -21.33 -4.79 29.17
N GLY A 264 -20.63 -4.67 30.30
CA GLY A 264 -21.00 -5.32 31.56
C GLY A 264 -20.31 -6.65 31.85
N ASP A 265 -19.66 -7.28 30.86
CA ASP A 265 -18.86 -8.47 31.11
C ASP A 265 -17.70 -8.16 32.07
N GLU A 266 -17.28 -9.16 32.85
CA GLU A 266 -16.19 -9.02 33.81
C GLU A 266 -14.98 -9.83 33.34
N ILE A 267 -13.85 -9.14 33.21
CA ILE A 267 -12.58 -9.70 32.75
C ILE A 267 -11.51 -9.56 33.83
N ARG A 268 -10.56 -10.49 33.84
CA ARG A 268 -9.39 -10.46 34.72
C ARG A 268 -8.15 -10.04 33.93
N VAL A 269 -7.52 -8.96 34.37
CA VAL A 269 -6.26 -8.47 33.82
C VAL A 269 -5.15 -8.83 34.80
N LEU A 270 -4.28 -9.75 34.39
CA LEU A 270 -3.16 -10.22 35.20
C LEU A 270 -2.00 -9.20 35.21
N PRO A 271 -1.12 -9.23 36.23
CA PRO A 271 0.11 -8.44 36.21
C PRO A 271 0.96 -8.76 34.96
N GLY A 272 1.50 -7.74 34.32
CA GLY A 272 2.22 -7.80 33.05
C GLY A 272 1.34 -7.88 31.81
N ALA A 273 0.03 -8.06 31.95
CA ALA A 273 -0.89 -8.12 30.81
C ALA A 273 -1.41 -6.73 30.42
N ARG A 274 -1.66 -6.55 29.12
CA ARG A 274 -2.37 -5.38 28.60
C ARG A 274 -3.88 -5.54 28.77
N CYS A 275 -4.58 -4.45 29.05
CA CYS A 275 -6.02 -4.43 29.10
C CYS A 275 -6.59 -4.56 27.67
N PRO A 276 -7.46 -5.54 27.39
CA PRO A 276 -7.96 -5.80 26.03
C PRO A 276 -9.06 -4.82 25.59
N VAL A 277 -9.78 -4.20 26.52
CA VAL A 277 -10.94 -3.32 26.27
C VAL A 277 -10.98 -2.17 27.28
N ASP A 278 -11.74 -1.13 26.99
CA ASP A 278 -11.99 -0.10 28.00
C ASP A 278 -12.96 -0.63 29.07
N GLY A 279 -12.73 -0.23 30.32
CA GLY A 279 -13.54 -0.68 31.44
C GLY A 279 -13.31 0.08 32.73
N VAL A 280 -14.01 -0.37 33.76
CA VAL A 280 -13.91 0.16 35.14
C VAL A 280 -13.40 -0.94 36.05
N VAL A 281 -12.40 -0.65 36.87
CA VAL A 281 -11.91 -1.59 37.89
C VAL A 281 -12.99 -1.78 38.95
N ILE A 282 -13.38 -3.03 39.19
CA ILE A 282 -14.41 -3.39 40.18
C ILE A 282 -13.86 -4.15 41.38
N GLU A 283 -12.67 -4.72 41.23
CA GLU A 283 -11.97 -5.42 42.31
C GLU A 283 -10.45 -5.34 42.06
N GLY A 284 -9.70 -5.12 43.14
CA GLY A 284 -8.24 -5.11 43.14
C GLY A 284 -7.62 -3.70 43.10
N ALA A 285 -6.31 -3.65 43.33
CA ALA A 285 -5.51 -2.44 43.27
C ALA A 285 -4.17 -2.75 42.60
N SER A 286 -3.75 -1.89 41.69
CA SER A 286 -2.52 -2.07 40.93
C SER A 286 -1.95 -0.73 40.45
N GLU A 287 -0.77 -0.80 39.86
CA GLU A 287 -0.18 0.28 39.07
C GLU A 287 -0.34 -0.06 37.58
N VAL A 288 -0.72 0.94 36.79
CA VAL A 288 -0.96 0.80 35.35
C VAL A 288 -0.01 1.71 34.60
N ASP A 289 0.66 1.14 33.61
CA ASP A 289 1.49 1.88 32.67
C ASP A 289 0.62 2.40 31.50
N ARG A 290 0.49 3.72 31.46
CA ARG A 290 -0.22 4.49 30.43
C ARG A 290 0.72 5.18 29.44
N SER A 291 2.03 4.98 29.55
CA SER A 291 3.06 5.71 28.79
C SER A 291 2.86 5.66 27.28
N LEU A 292 2.34 4.55 26.75
CA LEU A 292 2.08 4.39 25.31
C LEU A 292 0.87 5.18 24.80
N LEU A 293 -0.08 5.52 25.68
CA LEU A 293 -1.29 6.29 25.33
C LEU A 293 -1.14 7.77 25.70
N THR A 294 -0.65 8.06 26.91
CA THR A 294 -0.58 9.41 27.47
C THR A 294 0.80 10.05 27.33
N GLY A 295 1.85 9.25 27.14
CA GLY A 295 3.24 9.72 27.16
C GLY A 295 3.83 9.90 28.57
N GLU A 296 3.07 9.62 29.63
CA GLU A 296 3.52 9.77 31.00
C GLU A 296 4.31 8.53 31.45
N SER A 297 5.59 8.71 31.84
CA SER A 297 6.47 7.60 32.23
C SER A 297 6.20 7.02 33.62
N LEU A 298 5.49 7.76 34.49
CA LEU A 298 5.20 7.31 35.85
C LEU A 298 3.92 6.46 35.83
N PRO A 299 3.95 5.22 36.37
CA PRO A 299 2.74 4.42 36.50
C PRO A 299 1.69 5.10 37.37
N GLU A 300 0.43 5.00 36.95
CA GLU A 300 -0.71 5.51 37.71
C GLU A 300 -1.27 4.43 38.62
N ARG A 301 -1.59 4.78 39.86
CA ARG A 301 -2.25 3.85 40.79
C ARG A 301 -3.74 3.80 40.50
N VAL A 302 -4.24 2.60 40.24
CA VAL A 302 -5.66 2.34 40.03
C VAL A 302 -6.19 1.43 41.13
N ALA A 303 -7.41 1.72 41.55
CA ALA A 303 -8.18 0.90 42.48
C ALA A 303 -9.64 0.84 42.00
N GLU A 304 -10.49 0.16 42.76
CA GLU A 304 -11.93 0.08 42.49
C GLU A 304 -12.53 1.47 42.16
N GLY A 305 -13.34 1.50 41.10
CA GLY A 305 -13.96 2.71 40.56
C GLY A 305 -13.11 3.49 39.54
N HIS A 306 -11.82 3.16 39.35
CA HIS A 306 -10.99 3.83 38.34
C HIS A 306 -11.23 3.26 36.94
N ASN A 307 -11.11 4.12 35.92
CA ASN A 307 -11.19 3.73 34.52
C ASN A 307 -9.84 3.20 34.03
N ILE A 308 -9.90 2.12 33.24
CA ILE A 308 -8.76 1.54 32.53
C ILE A 308 -9.08 1.51 31.03
N ALA A 309 -8.10 1.86 30.20
CA ALA A 309 -8.27 1.89 28.75
C ALA A 309 -7.60 0.69 28.06
N ALA A 310 -8.09 0.34 26.88
CA ALA A 310 -7.50 -0.69 26.05
C ALA A 310 -6.03 -0.34 25.70
N GLY A 311 -5.13 -1.31 25.81
CA GLY A 311 -3.70 -1.17 25.54
C GLY A 311 -2.83 -0.78 26.74
N GLU A 312 -3.44 -0.31 27.85
CA GLU A 312 -2.75 -0.02 29.11
C GLU A 312 -2.20 -1.30 29.74
N THR A 313 -1.01 -1.24 30.35
CA THR A 313 -0.37 -2.43 30.91
C THR A 313 -0.53 -2.47 32.43
N ASN A 314 -1.14 -3.54 32.93
CA ASN A 314 -1.21 -3.80 34.37
C ASN A 314 0.17 -4.23 34.89
N LEU A 315 0.67 -3.67 35.99
CA LEU A 315 2.04 -3.92 36.47
C LEU A 315 2.13 -4.84 37.69
N THR A 316 1.34 -4.59 38.75
CA THR A 316 1.61 -5.17 40.08
C THR A 316 0.57 -6.18 40.53
N GLY A 317 -0.68 -5.76 40.74
CA GLY A 317 -1.77 -6.58 41.27
C GLY A 317 -2.76 -7.04 40.19
N PRO A 318 -3.45 -8.19 40.37
CA PRO A 318 -4.52 -8.58 39.47
C PRO A 318 -5.70 -7.62 39.60
N LEU A 319 -6.32 -7.28 38.47
CA LEU A 319 -7.50 -6.42 38.41
C LEU A 319 -8.68 -7.19 37.83
N THR A 320 -9.85 -7.05 38.43
CA THR A 320 -11.12 -7.41 37.79
C THR A 320 -11.73 -6.14 37.21
N VAL A 321 -11.99 -6.16 35.91
CA VAL A 321 -12.44 -5.00 35.14
C VAL A 321 -13.80 -5.32 34.52
N ARG A 322 -14.77 -4.43 34.72
CA ARG A 322 -16.05 -4.47 34.04
C ARG A 322 -15.97 -3.71 32.71
N VAL A 323 -16.30 -4.38 31.62
CA VAL A 323 -16.27 -3.84 30.26
C VAL A 323 -17.23 -2.66 30.13
N SER A 324 -16.75 -1.51 29.66
CA SER A 324 -17.53 -0.28 29.49
C SER A 324 -17.86 0.06 28.04
N SER A 325 -17.16 -0.56 27.08
CA SER A 325 -17.36 -0.41 25.63
C SER A 325 -17.43 -1.79 24.97
N GLU A 326 -18.20 -1.92 23.88
CA GLU A 326 -18.17 -3.14 23.08
C GLU A 326 -16.75 -3.38 22.55
N GLY A 327 -16.33 -4.63 22.42
CA GLY A 327 -14.94 -4.99 22.11
C GLY A 327 -14.37 -4.36 20.83
N THR A 328 -15.23 -3.92 19.91
CA THR A 328 -14.84 -3.24 18.66
C THR A 328 -14.79 -1.70 18.75
N ASP A 329 -15.27 -1.09 19.84
CA ASP A 329 -15.37 0.37 20.01
C ASP A 329 -14.55 0.89 21.20
N THR A 330 -13.28 0.48 21.26
CA THR A 330 -12.34 0.92 22.30
C THR A 330 -11.72 2.28 21.97
N SER A 331 -11.27 2.98 22.99
CA SER A 331 -10.51 4.23 22.90
C SER A 331 -9.26 4.09 22.01
N LEU A 332 -8.49 3.01 22.20
CA LEU A 332 -7.32 2.68 21.39
C LEU A 332 -7.68 2.52 19.90
N ARG A 333 -8.77 1.80 19.60
CA ARG A 333 -9.20 1.59 18.22
C ARG A 333 -9.67 2.87 17.56
N ARG A 334 -10.43 3.72 18.28
CA ARG A 334 -10.80 5.06 17.81
C ARG A 334 -9.57 5.93 17.55
N MET A 335 -8.56 5.88 18.42
CA MET A 335 -7.30 6.59 18.19
C MET A 335 -6.58 6.07 16.94
N ALA A 336 -6.48 4.75 16.77
CA ALA A 336 -5.87 4.14 15.59
C ALA A 336 -6.62 4.53 14.30
N ASP A 337 -7.95 4.57 14.32
CA ASP A 337 -8.79 4.99 13.20
C ASP A 337 -8.62 6.47 12.87
N LEU A 338 -8.61 7.35 13.87
CA LEU A 338 -8.33 8.79 13.68
C LEU A 338 -6.95 9.02 13.08
N VAL A 339 -5.93 8.31 13.56
CA VAL A 339 -4.57 8.38 13.01
C VAL A 339 -4.55 7.84 11.57
N ALA A 340 -5.25 6.74 11.28
CA ALA A 340 -5.34 6.18 9.94
C ALA A 340 -6.00 7.16 8.96
N VAL A 341 -7.08 7.83 9.37
CA VAL A 341 -7.74 8.89 8.58
C VAL A 341 -6.77 10.06 8.32
N ALA A 342 -6.04 10.50 9.34
CA ALA A 342 -5.05 11.59 9.20
C ALA A 342 -3.86 11.21 8.31
N GLU A 343 -3.37 9.97 8.37
CA GLU A 343 -2.34 9.45 7.46
C GLU A 343 -2.83 9.38 6.02
N ASN A 344 -4.09 8.97 5.81
CA ASN A 344 -4.72 8.92 4.50
C ASN A 344 -4.93 10.31 3.90
N ALA A 345 -5.30 11.31 4.70
CA ALA A 345 -5.50 12.68 4.23
C ALA A 345 -4.22 13.31 3.62
N ARG A 346 -3.03 12.85 4.05
CA ARG A 346 -1.73 13.28 3.49
C ARG A 346 -1.38 12.64 2.14
N SER A 347 -2.16 11.68 1.62
CA SER A 347 -1.82 10.93 0.40
C SER A 347 -2.01 11.71 -0.92
N ARG A 348 -2.47 12.97 -0.86
CA ARG A 348 -2.81 13.81 -2.03
C ARG A 348 -1.64 14.21 -2.94
N TYR A 349 -0.42 13.75 -2.66
CA TYR A 349 0.74 14.10 -3.46
C TYR A 349 0.90 13.15 -4.65
N VAL A 350 0.53 13.66 -5.83
CA VAL A 350 0.98 13.07 -7.10
C VAL A 350 2.48 13.28 -7.21
N SER A 351 3.24 12.22 -7.48
CA SER A 351 4.69 12.34 -7.67
C SER A 351 4.99 13.27 -8.84
N LEU A 352 6.08 14.05 -8.75
CA LEU A 352 6.53 14.90 -9.86
C LEU A 352 6.72 14.08 -11.14
N ALA A 353 7.16 12.82 -11.01
CA ALA A 353 7.32 11.88 -12.12
C ALA A 353 5.98 11.57 -12.82
N ASP A 354 4.89 11.31 -12.09
CA ASP A 354 3.58 11.04 -12.69
C ASP A 354 2.98 12.30 -13.35
N ARG A 355 3.28 13.49 -12.81
CA ARG A 355 2.87 14.75 -13.44
C ARG A 355 3.64 14.99 -14.74
N ALA A 356 4.94 14.74 -14.75
CA ALA A 356 5.77 14.85 -15.96
C ALA A 356 5.36 13.82 -17.03
N ALA A 357 5.10 12.56 -16.64
CA ALA A 357 4.75 11.47 -17.55
C ALA A 357 3.46 11.76 -18.35
N ARG A 358 2.47 12.43 -17.74
CA ARG A 358 1.21 12.81 -18.43
C ARG A 358 1.42 13.74 -19.63
N ILE A 359 2.46 14.57 -19.59
CA ILE A 359 2.81 15.48 -20.69
C ILE A 359 3.85 14.83 -21.60
N TYR A 360 4.85 14.18 -21.02
CA TYR A 360 5.95 13.57 -21.75
C TYR A 360 5.48 12.45 -22.70
N ALA A 361 4.61 11.55 -22.22
CA ALA A 361 4.13 10.42 -23.02
C ALA A 361 3.45 10.86 -24.34
N PRO A 362 2.40 11.70 -24.34
CA PRO A 362 1.77 12.12 -25.60
C PRO A 362 2.71 12.95 -26.49
N VAL A 363 3.56 13.80 -25.92
CA VAL A 363 4.51 14.61 -26.71
C VAL A 363 5.50 13.73 -27.45
N VAL A 364 6.11 12.75 -26.79
CA VAL A 364 7.08 11.85 -27.45
C VAL A 364 6.40 11.01 -28.53
N HIS A 365 5.20 10.49 -28.28
CA HIS A 365 4.48 9.70 -29.29
C HIS A 365 4.04 10.56 -30.48
N LEU A 366 3.58 11.79 -30.26
CA LEU A 366 3.23 12.71 -31.34
C LEU A 366 4.46 13.11 -32.16
N LEU A 367 5.59 13.40 -31.51
CA LEU A 367 6.84 13.69 -32.21
C LEU A 367 7.34 12.48 -33.01
N ALA A 368 7.30 11.28 -32.43
CA ALA A 368 7.70 10.05 -33.12
C ALA A 368 6.76 9.68 -34.28
N PHE A 369 5.49 10.07 -34.23
CA PHE A 369 4.55 9.89 -35.35
C PHE A 369 4.75 10.94 -36.46
N MET A 370 5.22 12.15 -36.11
CA MET A 370 5.48 13.23 -37.07
C MET A 370 6.87 13.15 -37.73
N ALA A 371 7.82 12.47 -37.10
CA ALA A 371 9.15 12.17 -37.65
C ALA A 371 9.10 10.95 -38.56
#